data_AF-A0A920S3Q2-F1
#
_entry.id   AF-A0A920S3Q2-F1
#
_cell.length_a   1.000
_cell.length_b   1.000
_cell.length_c   1.000
_cell.angle_alpha   90.00
_cell.angle_beta   90.00
_cell.angle_gamma   90.00
#
_symmetry.space_group_name_H-M   'P 1'
#
loop_
_entity.id
_entity.type
_entity.pdbx_description
1 polymer ?
#
loop_
_entity_poly.entity_id
_entity_poly.type
_entity_poly.pdbx_seq_one_letter_code
_entity_poly.pdbx_strand_id
1 'polypeptide(L)' 'MPGTKVCFIAIKPSVRREALWPKMLEVNREMQRRAETRDNLCFFDIGPPMLHEKGGPRPELFIADGLHLNAEGYKIWA' A
#
# COMPACT_ATOMS: atom_id res chain seq x y z
N MET A 1 -4.21 18.88 15.87
CA MET A 1 -5.50 19.05 15.18
C MET A 1 -6.50 17.99 15.67
N PRO A 2 -7.34 18.29 16.68
CA PRO A 2 -8.44 17.40 17.09
C PRO A 2 -9.53 17.30 16.01
N GLY A 3 -10.16 16.13 15.86
CA GLY A 3 -11.32 15.94 14.97
C GLY A 3 -11.02 15.89 13.46
N THR A 4 -9.77 16.06 13.05
CA THR A 4 -9.38 15.98 11.63
C THR A 4 -9.52 14.55 11.10
N LYS A 5 -10.05 14.42 9.89
CA LYS A 5 -10.05 13.17 9.13
C LYS A 5 -8.63 12.83 8.68
N VAL A 6 -8.18 11.63 8.99
CA VAL A 6 -6.88 11.11 8.58
C VAL A 6 -7.10 9.96 7.61
N CYS A 7 -6.40 9.97 6.49
CA CYS A 7 -6.44 8.90 5.50
C CYS A 7 -5.11 8.16 5.53
N PHE A 8 -5.13 6.89 5.94
CA PHE A 8 -3.97 6.02 5.84
C PHE A 8 -3.99 5.30 4.50
N ILE A 9 -3.00 5.58 3.66
CA ILE A 9 -2.77 4.83 2.42
C ILE A 9 -1.97 3.58 2.81
N ALA A 10 -2.45 2.41 2.40
CA ALA A 10 -1.79 1.13 2.68
C ALA A 10 -0.31 1.17 2.27
N ILE A 11 0.54 0.55 3.08
CA ILE A 11 1.94 0.33 2.72
C ILE A 11 1.95 -0.57 1.49
N LYS A 12 2.49 -0.05 0.39
CA LYS A 12 2.55 -0.76 -0.90
C LYS A 12 3.60 -1.90 -0.88
N PRO A 13 3.41 -2.96 -1.68
CA PRO A 13 4.47 -3.88 -2.00
C PRO A 13 5.56 -3.18 -2.84
N SER A 14 6.78 -3.71 -2.82
CA SER A 14 7.86 -3.27 -3.72
C SER A 14 8.91 -4.34 -3.86
N VAL A 15 9.53 -4.44 -5.04
CA VAL A 15 10.58 -5.41 -5.34
C VAL A 15 11.73 -5.29 -4.33
N ARG A 16 12.15 -4.06 -4.03
CA ARG A 16 13.26 -3.78 -3.10
C ARG A 16 12.99 -4.22 -1.66
N ARG A 17 11.73 -4.37 -1.27
CA ARG A 17 11.30 -4.70 0.10
C ARG A 17 10.38 -5.92 0.15
N GLU A 18 10.47 -6.82 -0.82
CA GLU A 18 9.59 -7.99 -0.89
C GLU A 18 9.69 -8.86 0.38
N ALA A 19 10.90 -9.03 0.93
CA ALA A 19 11.10 -9.76 2.18
C ALA A 19 10.37 -9.14 3.40
N LEU A 20 10.04 -7.84 3.35
CA LEU A 20 9.28 -7.16 4.39
C LEU A 20 7.76 -7.20 4.15
N TRP A 21 7.31 -7.73 3.00
CA TRP A 21 5.91 -7.70 2.60
C TRP A 21 4.96 -8.34 3.63
N PRO A 22 5.29 -9.49 4.25
CA PRO A 22 4.46 -10.04 5.31
C PRO A 22 4.26 -9.06 6.48
N LYS A 23 5.31 -8.34 6.88
CA LYS A 23 5.23 -7.36 7.97
C LYS A 23 4.45 -6.11 7.58
N MET A 24 4.60 -5.66 6.34
CA MET A 24 3.82 -4.53 5.80
C MET A 24 2.32 -4.89 5.72
N LEU A 25 1.98 -6.12 5.34
CA LEU A 25 0.60 -6.64 5.37
C LEU A 25 0.01 -6.66 6.78
N GLU A 26 0.78 -7.03 7.81
CA GLU A 26 0.31 -6.96 9.20
C GLU A 26 -0.09 -5.53 9.59
N VAL A 27 0.74 -4.54 9.24
CA VAL A 27 0.44 -3.12 9.52
C VAL A 27 -0.80 -2.67 8.75
N ASN A 28 -0.92 -3.02 7.47
CA ASN A 28 -2.09 -2.68 6.66
C ASN A 28 -3.38 -3.24 7.28
N ARG A 29 -3.38 -4.52 7.70
CA ARG A 29 -4.52 -5.16 8.35
C ARG A 29 -4.90 -4.49 9.67
N GLU A 30 -3.91 -4.09 10.47
CA GLU A 30 -4.15 -3.34 11.72
C GLU A 30 -4.76 -1.97 11.44
N MET A 31 -4.25 -1.24 10.44
CA MET A 31 -4.77 0.08 10.09
C MET A 31 -6.18 0.01 9.50
N GLN A 32 -6.48 -1.01 8.70
CA GLN A 32 -7.83 -1.29 8.22
C GLN A 32 -8.80 -1.51 9.39
N ARG A 33 -8.48 -2.42 10.32
CA ARG A 33 -9.30 -2.67 11.52
C ARG A 33 -9.50 -1.43 12.40
N ARG A 34 -8.51 -0.54 12.45
CA ARG A 34 -8.64 0.73 13.17
C ARG A 34 -9.57 1.71 12.45
N ALA A 35 -9.52 1.75 11.11
CA ALA A 35 -10.41 2.59 10.32
C ALA A 35 -11.88 2.14 10.44
N GLU A 36 -12.13 0.84 10.63
CA GLU A 36 -13.49 0.28 10.84
C GLU A 36 -14.14 0.75 12.16
N THR A 37 -13.35 1.19 13.14
CA THR A 37 -13.86 1.56 14.49
C THR A 37 -13.69 3.04 14.81
N ARG A 38 -13.14 3.84 13.90
CA ARG A 38 -12.84 5.27 14.12
C ARG A 38 -13.38 6.13 12.99
N ASP A 39 -14.38 6.94 13.29
CA ASP A 39 -15.05 7.83 12.31
C ASP A 39 -14.12 8.85 11.63
N ASN A 40 -12.98 9.15 12.27
CA ASN A 40 -12.01 10.11 11.76
C ASN A 40 -10.79 9.46 11.07
N LEU A 41 -10.83 8.15 10.80
CA LEU A 41 -9.75 7.43 10.12
C LEU A 41 -10.29 6.66 8.92
N CYS A 42 -9.74 6.94 7.74
CA CYS A 42 -10.00 6.18 6.52
C CYS A 42 -8.78 5.31 6.18
N PHE A 43 -9.00 4.13 5.60
CA PHE A 43 -7.96 3.26 5.08
C PHE A 43 -8.16 3.08 3.57
N PHE A 44 -7.12 3.31 2.78
CA PHE A 44 -7.13 3.13 1.33
C PHE A 44 -6.16 2.03 0.93
N ASP A 45 -6.69 0.90 0.45
CA ASP A 45 -5.87 -0.19 -0.04
C ASP A 45 -5.51 -0.02 -1.51
N ILE A 46 -4.23 0.27 -1.74
CA ILE A 46 -3.62 0.44 -3.06
C ILE A 46 -2.77 -0.77 -3.48
N GLY A 47 -2.64 -1.76 -2.60
CA GLY A 47 -1.77 -2.92 -2.79
C GLY A 47 -2.22 -3.92 -3.86
N PRO A 48 -3.50 -4.34 -3.91
CA PRO A 48 -3.97 -5.40 -4.82
C PRO A 48 -3.58 -5.23 -6.31
N PRO A 49 -3.75 -4.06 -6.97
CA PRO A 49 -3.39 -3.92 -8.38
C PRO A 49 -1.88 -3.98 -8.65
N MET A 50 -1.08 -3.90 -7.59
CA MET A 50 0.39 -3.97 -7.64
C MET A 50 0.94 -5.39 -7.51
N LEU A 51 0.09 -6.38 -7.27
CA LEU A 51 0.49 -7.77 -7.11
C LEU A 51 0.38 -8.53 -8.44
N HIS A 52 1.36 -9.38 -8.73
CA HIS A 52 1.26 -10.36 -9.81
C HIS A 52 0.49 -11.59 -9.33
N GLU A 53 0.17 -12.52 -10.23
CA GLU A 53 -0.64 -13.72 -9.93
C GLU A 53 -0.09 -14.59 -8.79
N LYS A 54 1.23 -14.60 -8.58
CA LYS A 54 1.86 -15.31 -7.44
C LYS A 54 1.89 -14.52 -6.11
N GLY A 55 1.24 -13.36 -6.02
CA GLY A 55 1.10 -12.57 -4.79
C GLY A 55 2.26 -11.65 -4.39
N GLY A 56 3.26 -11.48 -5.26
CA GLY A 56 4.42 -10.59 -5.10
C GLY A 56 4.32 -9.32 -5.96
N PRO A 57 5.23 -8.35 -5.79
CA PRO A 57 5.17 -7.07 -6.50
C PRO A 57 5.36 -7.26 -8.02
N ARG A 58 4.57 -6.55 -8.82
CA ARG A 58 4.74 -6.42 -10.28
C ARG A 58 5.96 -5.54 -10.61
N PRO A 59 7.10 -6.10 -11.06
CA PRO A 59 8.34 -5.33 -11.22
C PRO A 59 8.23 -4.22 -12.26
N GLU A 60 7.38 -4.38 -13.28
CA GLU A 60 7.15 -3.43 -14.36
C GLU A 60 6.49 -2.12 -13.92
N LEU A 61 6.01 -2.03 -12.67
CA LEU A 61 5.43 -0.82 -12.09
C LEU A 61 6.47 0.11 -11.43
N PHE A 62 7.73 -0.32 -11.34
CA PHE A 62 8.78 0.38 -10.59
C PHE A 62 9.84 0.98 -11.52
N ILE A 63 10.56 1.99 -11.01
CA ILE A 63 11.83 2.43 -11.61
C ILE A 63 12.96 1.49 -11.19
N ALA A 64 14.19 1.76 -11.67
CA ALA A 64 15.35 0.88 -11.50
C ALA A 64 15.70 0.52 -10.05
N ASP A 65 15.29 1.32 -9.06
CA ASP A 65 15.55 1.02 -7.65
C ASP A 65 14.63 -0.05 -7.04
N GLY A 66 13.58 -0.45 -7.77
CA GLY A 66 12.57 -1.42 -7.31
C GLY A 66 11.75 -0.94 -6.11
N LEU A 67 11.81 0.35 -5.77
CA LEU A 67 11.13 0.97 -4.64
C LEU A 67 10.13 2.02 -5.10
N HIS A 68 10.53 2.99 -5.92
CA HIS A 68 9.62 4.05 -6.39
C HIS A 68 8.87 3.61 -7.64
N LEU A 69 7.63 4.06 -7.77
CA LEU A 69 6.79 3.74 -8.92
C LEU A 69 7.21 4.54 -10.15
N ASN A 70 7.06 3.92 -11.32
CA ASN A 70 7.12 4.63 -12.58
C ASN A 70 5.74 5.23 -12.93
N ALA A 71 5.60 5.81 -14.13
CA ALA A 71 4.36 6.45 -14.56
C ALA A 71 3.16 5.48 -14.57
N GLU A 72 3.33 4.24 -15.05
CA GLU A 72 2.27 3.23 -15.03
C GLU A 72 1.92 2.82 -13.60
N GLY A 73 2.94 2.69 -12.73
CA GLY A 73 2.74 2.45 -11.31
C GLY A 73 1.92 3.54 -10.62
N TYR A 74 2.13 4.82 -10.94
CA TYR A 74 1.30 5.89 -10.38
C TYR A 74 -0.11 5.97 -10.99
N LYS A 75 -0.29 5.56 -12.26
CA LYS A 75 -1.63 5.53 -12.89
C LYS A 75 -2.59 4.59 -12.18
N ILE A 76 -2.12 3.48 -11.61
CA ILE A 76 -3.01 2.55 -10.87
C ILE A 76 -3.44 3.10 -9.50
N TRP A 77 -2.80 4.15 -9.00
CA TRP A 77 -3.17 4.81 -7.74
C TRP A 77 -4.14 5.98 -7.93
N ALA A 78 -4.30 6.45 -9.17
CA ALA A 78 -5.07 7.64 -9.52
C ALA A 78 -6.58 7.37 -9.64
#